data_AF-A0A7S3B0Y7-F1
#
_entry.id   AF-A0A7S3B0Y7-F1
#
_cell.length_a   1.000
_cell.length_b   1.000
_cell.length_c   1.000
_cell.angle_alpha   90.00
_cell.angle_beta   90.00
_cell.angle_gamma   90.00
#
_symmetry.space_group_name_H-M   'P 1'
#
loop_
_entity.id
_entity.type
_entity.pdbx_description
1 polymer ?
#
loop_
_entity_poly.entity_id
_entity_poly.type
_entity_poly.pdbx_seq_one_letter_code
_entity_poly.pdbx_strand_id
1 'polypeptide(L)'
;RAFREEFLAMSIFWMRGGILCALLGWASALRLPTPPRTPMTASVSRRDVATASAALLGVLVAPCAARAYDVVPELDADFAKTEKLRKEREQISDTKIAKINAFIREIETAADKDQFIDACDRYALFIIGEGKFPEGVPIKPMVNRIRLAYEDLPKRKFRCPPTRDNNGVCLSPGKDVEFAYEALIKEIRKYSLILVGDYRTVTFKAF
;
A
#
# COMPACT_ATOMS: atom_id res chain seq x y z
N ARG A 1 -10.50 -14.87 -37.17
CA ARG A 1 -11.32 -13.69 -37.57
C ARG A 1 -12.05 -13.04 -36.39
N ALA A 2 -12.34 -13.76 -35.29
CA ALA A 2 -12.93 -13.17 -34.07
C ALA A 2 -11.99 -12.23 -33.27
N PHE A 3 -10.67 -12.41 -33.36
CA PHE A 3 -9.70 -11.61 -32.58
C PHE A 3 -9.46 -10.18 -33.10
N ARG A 4 -10.04 -9.82 -34.26
CA ARG A 4 -9.80 -8.52 -34.91
C ARG A 4 -10.86 -7.47 -34.55
N GLU A 5 -11.99 -7.88 -33.96
CA GLU A 5 -13.07 -6.95 -33.59
C GLU A 5 -12.90 -6.37 -32.17
N GLU A 6 -12.25 -7.08 -31.25
CA GLU A 6 -12.01 -6.57 -29.88
C GLU A 6 -11.01 -5.41 -29.84
N PHE A 7 -10.06 -5.35 -30.79
CA PHE A 7 -9.06 -4.27 -30.84
C PHE A 7 -9.64 -2.92 -31.28
N LEU A 8 -10.75 -2.92 -32.03
CA LEU A 8 -11.41 -1.66 -32.47
C LEU A 8 -12.35 -1.09 -31.39
N ALA A 9 -12.84 -1.91 -30.47
CA ALA A 9 -13.64 -1.43 -29.34
C ALA A 9 -12.81 -0.69 -28.29
N MET A 10 -11.53 -1.05 -28.12
CA MET A 10 -10.64 -0.44 -27.12
C MET A 10 -10.13 0.97 -27.51
N SER A 11 -10.06 1.30 -28.80
CA SER A 11 -9.59 2.64 -29.23
C SER A 11 -10.63 3.74 -29.07
N ILE A 12 -11.92 3.42 -29.02
CA ILE A 12 -13.01 4.41 -28.89
C ILE A 12 -13.15 4.89 -27.44
N PHE A 13 -12.75 4.07 -26.45
CA PHE A 13 -12.87 4.43 -25.03
C PHE A 13 -11.82 5.47 -24.59
N TRP A 14 -10.65 5.52 -25.24
CA TRP A 14 -9.59 6.47 -24.90
C TRP A 14 -9.82 7.91 -25.42
N MET A 15 -10.67 8.12 -26.43
CA MET A 15 -10.93 9.48 -26.96
C MET A 15 -12.02 10.26 -26.21
N ARG A 16 -12.82 9.61 -25.35
CA ARG A 16 -13.89 10.30 -24.58
C ARG A 16 -13.47 10.76 -23.17
N GLY A 17 -12.31 10.36 -22.68
CA GLY A 17 -11.80 10.76 -21.35
C GLY A 17 -11.07 12.12 -21.31
N GLY A 18 -10.75 12.70 -22.48
CA GLY A 18 -9.90 13.91 -22.56
C GLY A 18 -10.60 15.26 -22.40
N ILE A 19 -11.94 15.30 -22.36
CA ILE A 19 -12.70 16.57 -22.43
C ILE A 19 -13.23 17.03 -21.06
N LEU A 20 -13.15 16.20 -20.01
CA LEU A 20 -13.67 16.52 -18.67
C LEU A 20 -12.65 17.11 -17.67
N CYS A 21 -11.37 17.26 -18.05
CA CYS A 21 -10.33 17.83 -17.18
C CYS A 21 -10.11 19.35 -17.33
N ALA A 22 -10.94 20.06 -18.10
CA ALA A 22 -10.73 21.48 -18.40
C ALA A 22 -11.54 22.48 -17.53
N LEU A 23 -12.28 22.03 -16.50
CA LEU A 23 -13.23 22.91 -15.76
C LEU A 23 -13.07 22.95 -14.22
N LEU A 24 -11.91 22.60 -13.66
CA LEU A 24 -11.67 22.68 -12.20
C LEU A 24 -10.49 23.55 -11.78
N GLY A 25 -9.94 24.37 -12.68
CA GLY A 25 -8.89 25.31 -12.34
C GLY A 25 -9.42 26.74 -12.27
N TRP A 26 -10.11 27.14 -11.19
CA TRP A 26 -10.30 28.54 -10.76
C TRP A 26 -10.86 28.57 -9.32
N ALA A 27 -9.99 28.50 -8.32
CA ALA A 27 -10.25 29.00 -6.96
C ALA A 27 -8.96 28.95 -6.11
N SER A 28 -7.98 29.80 -6.42
CA SER A 28 -6.82 30.01 -5.55
C SER A 28 -6.27 31.43 -5.72
N ALA A 29 -7.08 32.42 -5.31
CA ALA A 29 -6.64 33.80 -5.20
C ALA A 29 -7.38 34.52 -4.07
N LEU A 30 -7.11 34.12 -2.82
CA LEU A 30 -7.32 34.98 -1.65
C LEU A 30 -6.08 34.86 -0.75
N ARG A 31 -5.05 35.65 -1.07
CA ARG A 31 -3.95 35.98 -0.15
C ARG A 31 -4.49 36.99 0.86
N LEU A 32 -4.64 36.57 2.11
CA LEU A 32 -4.80 37.47 3.25
C LEU A 32 -3.43 38.06 3.64
N PRO A 33 -3.34 39.37 3.96
CA PRO A 33 -2.10 40.02 4.36
C PRO A 33 -1.70 39.63 5.79
N THR A 34 -0.45 39.19 5.96
CA THR A 34 0.19 38.98 7.25
C THR A 34 0.66 40.32 7.85
N PRO A 35 0.34 40.66 9.11
CA PRO A 35 0.94 41.81 9.77
C PRO A 35 2.41 41.54 10.16
N PRO A 36 3.25 42.59 10.27
CA PRO A 36 4.68 42.47 10.50
C PRO A 36 5.03 42.01 11.92
N ARG A 37 6.02 41.11 12.01
CA ARG A 37 6.73 40.76 13.24
C ARG A 37 7.76 41.85 13.56
N THR A 38 7.60 42.51 14.71
CA THR A 38 8.72 43.17 15.41
C THR A 38 9.37 42.18 16.39
N PRO A 39 10.70 42.26 16.61
CA PRO A 39 11.41 41.37 17.51
C PRO A 39 11.46 41.95 18.91
N MET A 40 11.05 41.19 19.93
CA MET A 40 11.48 41.44 21.31
C MET A 40 11.83 40.14 22.00
N THR A 41 13.12 40.03 22.30
CA THR A 41 13.70 39.17 23.32
C THR A 41 13.17 39.58 24.69
N ALA A 42 12.46 38.67 25.37
CA ALA A 42 12.38 38.66 26.83
C ALA A 42 11.96 37.25 27.25
N SER A 43 12.84 36.56 27.98
CA SER A 43 12.57 35.29 28.62
C SER A 43 11.48 35.48 29.70
N VAL A 44 10.24 35.12 29.38
CA VAL A 44 9.13 35.09 30.34
C VAL A 44 8.68 33.64 30.54
N SER A 45 8.78 33.21 31.79
CA SER A 45 8.48 31.87 32.28
C SER A 45 6.99 31.54 32.21
N ARG A 46 6.65 30.27 31.92
CA ARG A 46 5.28 29.77 31.67
C ARG A 46 4.31 29.84 32.86
N ARG A 47 4.74 30.32 34.03
CA ARG A 47 3.92 30.30 35.26
C ARG A 47 3.16 31.59 35.54
N ASP A 48 3.47 32.70 34.87
CA ASP A 48 2.88 34.00 35.23
C ASP A 48 1.67 34.42 34.38
N VAL A 49 1.27 33.61 33.38
CA VAL A 49 0.10 33.89 32.53
C VAL A 49 -1.20 33.30 33.11
N ALA A 50 -1.11 32.43 34.13
CA ALA A 50 -2.27 31.71 34.65
C ALA A 50 -3.10 32.48 35.70
N THR A 51 -2.68 33.68 36.14
CA THR A 51 -3.33 34.39 37.26
C THR A 51 -3.97 35.74 36.90
N ALA A 52 -3.89 36.20 35.64
CA ALA A 52 -4.43 37.51 35.24
C ALA A 52 -5.72 37.47 34.41
N SER A 53 -6.24 36.30 34.02
CA SER A 53 -7.50 36.17 33.27
C SER A 53 -8.70 35.71 34.12
N ALA A 54 -8.57 35.72 35.45
CA ALA A 54 -9.58 35.19 36.37
C ALA A 54 -10.62 36.22 36.86
N ALA A 55 -10.63 37.46 36.34
CA ALA A 55 -11.42 38.54 36.96
C ALA A 55 -12.41 39.28 36.03
N LEU A 56 -12.67 38.83 34.80
CA LEU A 56 -13.59 39.54 33.87
C LEU A 56 -14.59 38.66 33.11
N LEU A 57 -14.96 37.49 33.65
CA LEU A 57 -16.05 36.66 33.10
C LEU A 57 -17.01 36.13 34.17
N GLY A 58 -17.11 36.82 35.31
CA GLY A 58 -18.25 36.67 36.21
C GLY A 58 -19.35 37.65 35.79
N VAL A 59 -20.58 37.16 35.61
CA VAL A 59 -21.90 37.89 35.52
C VAL A 59 -22.82 37.45 34.35
N LEU A 60 -22.53 36.37 33.61
CA LEU A 60 -23.55 35.74 32.73
C LEU A 60 -23.66 34.22 32.91
N VAL A 61 -23.60 33.73 34.14
CA VAL A 61 -24.06 32.37 34.47
C VAL A 61 -25.54 32.46 34.82
N ALA A 62 -26.38 32.49 33.79
CA ALA A 62 -27.77 32.10 33.92
C ALA A 62 -27.84 30.59 34.24
N PRO A 63 -28.72 30.13 35.14
CA PRO A 63 -28.84 28.73 35.49
C PRO A 63 -29.63 28.01 34.38
N CYS A 64 -28.97 27.71 33.26
CA CYS A 64 -29.47 26.71 32.32
C CYS A 64 -29.14 25.33 32.91
N ALA A 65 -30.05 24.87 33.76
CA ALA A 65 -30.05 23.54 34.33
C ALA A 65 -29.94 22.47 33.24
N ALA A 66 -28.84 21.71 33.27
CA ALA A 66 -28.78 20.25 33.14
C ALA A 66 -29.82 19.56 32.23
N ARG A 67 -29.92 19.97 30.96
CA ARG A 67 -30.69 19.28 29.90
C ARG A 67 -29.88 19.05 28.62
N ALA A 68 -28.54 19.15 28.69
CA ALA A 68 -27.65 19.07 27.53
C ALA A 68 -27.08 17.67 27.24
N TYR A 69 -27.34 16.67 28.10
CA TYR A 69 -26.79 15.31 27.94
C TYR A 69 -27.82 14.16 27.96
N ASP A 70 -29.12 14.45 28.06
CA ASP A 70 -30.15 13.40 28.23
C ASP A 70 -30.80 12.92 26.91
N VAL A 71 -30.37 13.43 25.76
CA VAL A 71 -30.79 12.90 24.46
C VAL A 71 -29.53 12.48 23.71
N VAL A 72 -29.14 11.22 23.88
CA VAL A 72 -28.18 10.56 23.00
C VAL A 72 -28.86 10.48 21.63
N PRO A 73 -28.32 11.13 20.58
CA PRO A 73 -28.90 11.00 19.25
C PRO A 73 -28.92 9.51 18.87
N GLU A 74 -30.07 9.02 18.43
CA GLU A 74 -30.25 7.64 17.97
C GLU A 74 -29.35 7.40 16.76
N LEU A 75 -28.16 6.82 16.99
CA LEU A 75 -27.14 6.56 15.97
C LEU A 75 -27.38 5.24 15.20
N ASP A 76 -28.51 4.57 15.44
CA ASP A 76 -28.69 3.15 15.08
C ASP A 76 -28.77 2.90 13.57
N ALA A 77 -29.31 3.86 12.80
CA ALA A 77 -29.47 3.70 11.35
C ALA A 77 -28.15 3.80 10.58
N ASP A 78 -27.19 4.57 11.09
CA ASP A 78 -25.90 4.79 10.43
C ASP A 78 -24.84 3.75 10.87
N PHE A 79 -24.93 3.23 12.11
CA PHE A 79 -24.11 2.10 12.56
C PHE A 79 -24.45 0.80 11.81
N ALA A 80 -25.73 0.50 11.59
CA ALA A 80 -26.12 -0.71 10.86
C ALA A 80 -25.63 -0.70 9.39
N LYS A 81 -25.59 0.48 8.76
CA LYS A 81 -25.08 0.63 7.38
C LYS A 81 -23.55 0.54 7.34
N THR A 82 -22.86 1.18 8.28
CA THR A 82 -21.39 1.16 8.35
C THR A 82 -20.85 -0.23 8.70
N GLU A 83 -21.50 -0.97 9.60
CA GLU A 83 -21.15 -2.36 9.91
C GLU A 83 -21.35 -3.30 8.72
N LYS A 84 -22.41 -3.11 7.92
CA LYS A 84 -22.61 -3.88 6.68
C LYS A 84 -21.49 -3.62 5.68
N LEU A 85 -21.13 -2.35 5.46
CA LEU A 85 -20.02 -1.98 4.57
C LEU A 85 -18.67 -2.52 5.07
N ARG A 86 -18.46 -2.62 6.38
CA ARG A 86 -17.25 -3.24 6.97
C ARG A 86 -17.17 -4.72 6.61
N LYS A 87 -18.26 -5.47 6.81
CA LYS A 87 -18.35 -6.90 6.48
C LYS A 87 -18.19 -7.18 4.99
N GLU A 88 -18.78 -6.34 4.13
CA GLU A 88 -18.63 -6.47 2.68
C GLU A 88 -17.17 -6.29 2.25
N ARG A 89 -16.44 -5.33 2.84
CA ARG A 89 -15.01 -5.15 2.58
C ARG A 89 -14.18 -6.34 3.05
N GLU A 90 -14.48 -6.88 4.22
CA GLU A 90 -13.81 -8.07 4.77
C GLU A 90 -14.01 -9.30 3.86
N GLN A 91 -15.23 -9.55 3.39
CA GLN A 91 -15.50 -10.65 2.45
C GLN A 91 -14.79 -10.48 1.11
N ILE A 92 -14.74 -9.25 0.59
CA ILE A 92 -14.00 -8.95 -0.64
C ILE A 92 -12.49 -9.14 -0.41
N SER A 93 -11.95 -8.77 0.76
CA SER A 93 -10.53 -9.03 1.05
C SER A 93 -10.24 -10.52 1.19
N ASP A 94 -11.09 -11.29 1.87
CA ASP A 94 -10.88 -12.72 2.11
C ASP A 94 -10.89 -13.52 0.82
N THR A 95 -11.83 -13.21 -0.09
CA THR A 95 -11.88 -13.86 -1.41
C THR A 95 -10.65 -13.56 -2.26
N LYS A 96 -10.10 -12.34 -2.18
CA LYS A 96 -8.87 -11.98 -2.88
C LYS A 96 -7.63 -12.63 -2.25
N ILE A 97 -7.58 -12.70 -0.92
CA ILE A 97 -6.52 -13.41 -0.19
C ILE A 97 -6.52 -14.90 -0.58
N ALA A 98 -7.69 -15.53 -0.67
CA ALA A 98 -7.82 -16.92 -1.09
C ALA A 98 -7.28 -17.14 -2.52
N LYS A 99 -7.60 -16.24 -3.47
CA LYS A 99 -7.07 -16.30 -4.84
C LYS A 99 -5.55 -16.15 -4.89
N ILE A 100 -5.00 -15.18 -4.18
CA ILE A 100 -3.53 -14.98 -4.11
C ILE A 100 -2.85 -16.20 -3.48
N ASN A 101 -3.43 -16.75 -2.42
CA ASN A 101 -2.88 -17.93 -1.77
C ASN A 101 -2.88 -19.16 -2.67
N ALA A 102 -3.80 -19.28 -3.63
CA ALA A 102 -3.75 -20.35 -4.62
C ALA A 102 -2.50 -20.24 -5.50
N PHE A 103 -2.20 -19.05 -6.03
CA PHE A 103 -0.97 -18.83 -6.81
C PHE A 103 0.31 -19.06 -5.99
N ILE A 104 0.34 -18.60 -4.72
CA ILE A 104 1.50 -18.84 -3.86
C ILE A 104 1.68 -20.34 -3.59
N ARG A 105 0.59 -21.09 -3.39
CA ARG A 105 0.66 -22.54 -3.22
C ARG A 105 1.22 -23.23 -4.46
N GLU A 106 0.87 -22.78 -5.65
CA GLU A 106 1.46 -23.32 -6.89
C GLU A 106 2.98 -23.12 -6.92
N ILE A 107 3.47 -21.95 -6.49
CA ILE A 107 4.91 -21.66 -6.36
C ILE A 107 5.56 -22.57 -5.31
N GLU A 108 4.92 -22.77 -4.15
CA GLU A 108 5.42 -23.63 -3.07
C GLU A 108 5.49 -25.11 -3.46
N THR A 109 4.56 -25.57 -4.30
CA THR A 109 4.52 -26.97 -4.75
C THR A 109 5.47 -27.28 -5.91
N ALA A 110 6.06 -26.26 -6.53
CA ALA A 110 6.94 -26.43 -7.67
C ALA A 110 8.27 -27.06 -7.24
N ALA A 111 8.50 -28.32 -7.63
CA ALA A 111 9.77 -29.02 -7.40
C ALA A 111 10.79 -28.76 -8.53
N ASP A 112 10.29 -28.53 -9.73
CA ASP A 112 11.09 -28.32 -10.94
C ASP A 112 11.26 -26.83 -11.26
N LYS A 113 12.37 -26.52 -11.95
CA LYS A 113 12.70 -25.15 -12.37
C LYS A 113 11.64 -24.56 -13.28
N ASP A 114 11.20 -25.34 -14.28
CA ASP A 114 10.24 -24.89 -15.28
C ASP A 114 8.86 -24.64 -14.64
N GLN A 115 8.43 -25.52 -13.73
CA GLN A 115 7.19 -25.35 -12.97
C GLN A 115 7.21 -24.09 -12.10
N PHE A 116 8.35 -23.78 -11.48
CA PHE A 116 8.51 -22.59 -10.67
C PHE A 116 8.43 -21.32 -11.54
N ILE A 117 9.11 -21.31 -12.69
CA ILE A 117 9.06 -20.19 -13.64
C ILE A 117 7.62 -19.95 -14.11
N ASP A 118 6.92 -20.99 -14.56
CA ASP A 118 5.54 -20.89 -15.02
C ASP A 118 4.57 -20.42 -13.91
N ALA A 119 4.81 -20.83 -12.66
CA ALA A 119 4.01 -20.39 -11.50
C ALA A 119 4.28 -18.91 -11.17
N CYS A 120 5.54 -18.48 -11.21
CA CYS A 120 5.92 -17.08 -11.02
C CYS A 120 5.32 -16.19 -12.12
N ASP A 121 5.39 -16.61 -13.39
CA ASP A 121 4.85 -15.84 -14.51
C ASP A 121 3.32 -15.74 -14.44
N ARG A 122 2.63 -16.84 -14.11
CA ARG A 122 1.16 -16.81 -13.90
C ARG A 122 0.77 -15.85 -12.78
N TYR A 123 1.52 -15.85 -11.69
CA TYR A 123 1.26 -14.92 -10.59
C TYR A 123 1.58 -13.46 -10.96
N ALA A 124 2.66 -13.22 -11.71
CA ALA A 124 3.00 -11.89 -12.21
C ALA A 124 1.92 -11.34 -13.15
N LEU A 125 1.43 -12.15 -14.09
CA LEU A 125 0.33 -11.80 -14.99
C LEU A 125 -0.95 -11.46 -14.23
N PHE A 126 -1.26 -12.22 -13.16
CA PHE A 126 -2.40 -11.92 -12.29
C PHE A 126 -2.27 -10.53 -11.63
N ILE A 127 -1.08 -10.20 -11.09
CA ILE A 127 -0.83 -8.89 -10.46
C ILE A 127 -0.96 -7.76 -11.49
N ILE A 128 -0.42 -7.94 -12.70
CA ILE A 128 -0.52 -6.98 -13.79
C ILE A 128 -1.99 -6.78 -14.21
N GLY A 129 -2.78 -7.86 -14.26
CA GLY A 129 -4.20 -7.84 -14.61
C GLY A 129 -5.07 -7.10 -13.60
N GLU A 130 -4.81 -7.23 -12.29
CA GLU A 130 -5.52 -6.46 -11.25
C GLU A 130 -5.13 -4.98 -11.27
N GLY A 131 -3.93 -4.64 -11.75
CA GLY A 131 -3.43 -3.26 -11.87
C GLY A 131 -3.15 -2.52 -10.56
N LYS A 132 -3.57 -3.10 -9.42
CA LYS A 132 -3.26 -2.64 -8.06
C LYS A 132 -3.27 -3.84 -7.11
N PHE A 133 -2.40 -3.80 -6.09
CA PHE A 133 -2.44 -4.81 -5.05
C PHE A 133 -3.69 -4.62 -4.17
N PRO A 134 -4.42 -5.69 -3.80
CA PRO A 134 -5.59 -5.55 -2.94
C PRO A 134 -5.23 -5.00 -1.56
N GLU A 135 -6.04 -4.06 -1.09
CA GLU A 135 -5.91 -3.47 0.24
C GLU A 135 -6.15 -4.52 1.34
N GLY A 136 -5.42 -4.38 2.45
CA GLY A 136 -5.55 -5.28 3.61
C GLY A 136 -4.77 -6.60 3.51
N VAL A 137 -4.12 -6.90 2.38
CA VAL A 137 -3.36 -8.15 2.23
C VAL A 137 -1.92 -7.97 2.73
N PRO A 138 -1.42 -8.85 3.63
CA PRO A 138 -0.08 -8.71 4.19
C PRO A 138 1.01 -9.18 3.22
N ILE A 139 1.69 -8.24 2.56
CA ILE A 139 2.68 -8.52 1.50
C ILE A 139 3.95 -9.20 2.02
N LYS A 140 4.48 -8.76 3.17
CA LYS A 140 5.71 -9.29 3.77
C LYS A 140 5.70 -10.82 3.95
N PRO A 141 4.68 -11.44 4.60
CA PRO A 141 4.66 -12.89 4.76
C PRO A 141 4.52 -13.63 3.41
N MET A 142 3.83 -13.05 2.42
CA MET A 142 3.72 -13.67 1.11
C MET A 142 5.06 -13.69 0.36
N VAL A 143 5.79 -12.58 0.38
CA VAL A 143 7.14 -12.52 -0.20
C VAL A 143 8.09 -13.48 0.50
N ASN A 144 7.98 -13.62 1.83
CA ASN A 144 8.79 -14.59 2.58
C ASN A 144 8.48 -16.04 2.17
N ARG A 145 7.22 -16.39 1.91
CA ARG A 145 6.84 -17.74 1.42
C ARG A 145 7.44 -18.03 0.04
N ILE A 146 7.34 -17.07 -0.88
CA ILE A 146 7.96 -17.18 -2.22
C ILE A 146 9.48 -17.34 -2.09
N ARG A 147 10.11 -16.60 -1.18
CA ARG A 147 11.54 -16.70 -0.92
C ARG A 147 11.94 -18.08 -0.38
N LEU A 148 11.16 -18.65 0.54
CA LEU A 148 11.41 -20.00 1.05
C LEU A 148 11.33 -21.03 -0.07
N ALA A 149 10.28 -20.96 -0.91
CA ALA A 149 10.15 -21.84 -2.08
C ALA A 149 11.34 -21.72 -3.05
N TYR A 150 11.83 -20.49 -3.29
CA TYR A 150 13.04 -20.26 -4.08
C TYR A 150 14.30 -20.86 -3.44
N GLU A 151 14.44 -20.74 -2.12
CA GLU A 151 15.58 -21.28 -1.38
C GLU A 151 15.60 -22.82 -1.33
N ASP A 152 14.43 -23.46 -1.46
CA ASP A 152 14.26 -24.92 -1.46
C ASP A 152 14.53 -25.59 -2.82
N LEU A 153 14.60 -24.82 -3.92
CA LEU A 153 14.88 -25.35 -5.26
C LEU A 153 16.27 -26.01 -5.38
N PRO A 154 16.46 -26.99 -6.28
CA PRO A 154 17.74 -27.67 -6.47
C PRO A 154 18.82 -26.72 -7.00
N LYS A 155 19.83 -26.44 -6.17
CA LYS A 155 20.93 -25.52 -6.48
C LYS A 155 22.11 -26.25 -7.14
N ARG A 156 22.63 -25.66 -8.22
CA ARG A 156 23.87 -26.08 -8.85
C ARG A 156 25.05 -25.29 -8.29
N LYS A 157 26.16 -25.98 -8.04
CA LYS A 157 27.43 -25.37 -7.63
C LYS A 157 28.16 -24.83 -8.85
N PHE A 158 28.61 -23.59 -8.80
CA PHE A 158 29.46 -22.99 -9.82
C PHE A 158 30.63 -22.26 -9.17
N ARG A 159 31.73 -22.08 -9.93
CA ARG A 159 32.91 -21.37 -9.45
C ARG A 159 32.65 -19.87 -9.50
N CYS A 160 32.93 -19.18 -8.40
CA CYS A 160 32.81 -17.73 -8.28
C CYS A 160 34.05 -17.15 -7.59
N PRO A 161 34.31 -15.83 -7.70
CA PRO A 161 35.42 -15.20 -6.99
C PRO A 161 35.36 -15.53 -5.49
N PRO A 162 36.48 -15.94 -4.87
CA PRO A 162 36.47 -16.30 -3.46
C PRO A 162 36.18 -15.06 -2.61
N THR A 163 35.06 -15.10 -1.90
CA THR A 163 34.76 -14.20 -0.79
C THR A 163 35.01 -14.90 0.54
N ARG A 164 35.07 -14.13 1.63
CA ARG A 164 35.34 -14.64 2.99
C ARG A 164 34.47 -15.83 3.39
N ASP A 165 33.24 -15.88 2.89
CA ASP A 165 32.22 -16.84 3.35
C ASP A 165 31.91 -17.95 2.30
N ASN A 166 32.26 -17.75 1.03
CA ASN A 166 31.85 -18.66 -0.05
C ASN A 166 32.92 -19.66 -0.52
N ASN A 167 34.18 -19.55 -0.06
CA ASN A 167 35.29 -20.45 -0.45
C ASN A 167 35.43 -20.68 -1.97
N GLY A 168 35.01 -19.71 -2.80
CA GLY A 168 35.05 -19.79 -4.26
C GLY A 168 33.96 -20.65 -4.92
N VAL A 169 32.95 -21.10 -4.16
CA VAL A 169 31.81 -21.87 -4.67
C VAL A 169 30.50 -21.16 -4.37
N CYS A 170 29.74 -20.84 -5.41
CA CYS A 170 28.43 -20.23 -5.31
C CYS A 170 27.34 -21.25 -5.68
N LEU A 171 26.18 -21.10 -5.05
CA LEU A 171 25.01 -21.95 -5.24
C LEU A 171 23.91 -21.12 -5.91
N SER A 172 23.43 -21.56 -7.06
CA SER A 172 22.30 -20.92 -7.77
C SER A 172 21.34 -21.99 -8.29
N PRO A 173 20.02 -21.76 -8.21
CA PRO A 173 19.03 -22.63 -8.85
C PRO A 173 19.08 -22.53 -10.38
N GLY A 174 19.72 -21.51 -10.95
CA GLY A 174 19.85 -21.28 -12.38
C GLY A 174 19.42 -19.88 -12.76
N LYS A 175 19.97 -19.40 -13.87
CA LYS A 175 19.75 -18.03 -14.37
C LYS A 175 18.26 -17.74 -14.59
N ASP A 176 17.54 -18.61 -15.29
CA ASP A 176 16.15 -18.36 -15.67
C ASP A 176 15.21 -18.26 -14.46
N VAL A 177 15.45 -19.08 -13.44
CA VAL A 177 14.73 -19.06 -12.16
C VAL A 177 14.97 -17.74 -11.42
N GLU A 178 16.22 -17.27 -11.39
CA GLU A 178 16.57 -15.97 -10.78
C GLU A 178 15.85 -14.82 -11.49
N PHE A 179 15.84 -14.80 -12.82
CA PHE A 179 15.13 -13.79 -13.60
C PHE A 179 13.61 -13.80 -13.33
N ALA A 180 12.98 -14.97 -13.31
CA ALA A 180 11.55 -15.10 -13.03
C ALA A 180 11.20 -14.62 -11.61
N TYR A 181 12.00 -15.01 -10.62
CA TYR A 181 11.82 -14.55 -9.24
C TYR A 181 12.01 -13.04 -9.10
N GLU A 182 13.07 -12.47 -9.67
CA GLU A 182 13.31 -11.03 -9.62
C GLU A 182 12.22 -10.22 -10.33
N ALA A 183 11.76 -10.69 -11.49
CA ALA A 183 10.67 -10.07 -12.23
C ALA A 183 9.38 -10.05 -11.41
N LEU A 184 9.02 -11.18 -10.79
CA LEU A 184 7.85 -11.27 -9.92
C LEU A 184 7.95 -10.30 -8.73
N ILE A 185 9.07 -10.28 -8.03
CA ILE A 185 9.28 -9.38 -6.88
C ILE A 185 9.21 -7.92 -7.30
N LYS A 186 9.70 -7.58 -8.50
CA LYS A 186 9.62 -6.23 -9.06
C LYS A 186 8.17 -5.82 -9.32
N GLU A 187 7.35 -6.70 -9.89
CA GLU A 187 5.93 -6.41 -10.11
C GLU A 187 5.17 -6.29 -8.78
N ILE A 188 5.42 -7.16 -7.79
CA ILE A 188 4.85 -7.02 -6.45
C ILE A 188 5.19 -5.65 -5.86
N ARG A 189 6.44 -5.20 -5.96
CA ARG A 189 6.87 -3.88 -5.46
C ARG A 189 6.23 -2.72 -6.21
N LYS A 190 6.02 -2.86 -7.52
CA LYS A 190 5.40 -1.83 -8.36
C LYS A 190 3.92 -1.64 -8.02
N TYR A 191 3.19 -2.74 -7.80
CA TYR A 191 1.75 -2.70 -7.58
C TYR A 191 1.33 -2.64 -6.12
N SER A 192 2.21 -3.01 -5.19
CA SER A 192 2.03 -2.70 -3.77
C SER A 192 2.29 -1.21 -3.56
N LEU A 193 1.20 -0.44 -3.36
CA LEU A 193 1.20 0.99 -3.09
C LEU A 193 1.84 1.36 -1.73
N ILE A 194 2.92 0.68 -1.31
CA ILE A 194 3.57 0.91 -0.02
C ILE A 194 4.37 2.21 -0.11
N LEU A 195 3.72 3.30 0.28
CA LEU A 195 4.38 4.42 0.94
C LEU A 195 4.65 3.97 2.39
N VAL A 196 5.88 4.15 2.87
CA VAL A 196 6.34 3.93 4.27
C VAL A 196 6.83 2.51 4.62
N GLY A 197 8.15 2.32 4.60
CA GLY A 197 8.87 1.38 5.47
C GLY A 197 9.38 0.07 4.85
N ASP A 198 10.63 0.09 4.39
CA ASP A 198 11.54 -1.08 4.33
C ASP A 198 11.25 -2.24 3.36
N TYR A 199 11.42 -2.00 2.06
CA TYR A 199 11.90 -3.05 1.13
C TYR A 199 13.22 -2.68 0.43
N ARG A 200 13.79 -1.51 0.73
CA ARG A 200 15.01 -1.00 0.07
C ARG A 200 16.30 -1.72 0.47
N THR A 201 16.28 -2.56 1.51
CA THR A 201 17.46 -3.30 1.99
C THR A 201 17.53 -4.75 1.54
N VAL A 202 16.61 -5.22 0.68
CA VAL A 202 16.87 -6.47 -0.06
C VAL A 202 17.85 -6.15 -1.18
N THR A 203 19.11 -5.92 -0.80
CA THR A 203 20.24 -5.90 -1.72
C THR A 203 20.42 -7.32 -2.21
N PHE A 204 19.87 -7.60 -3.40
CA PHE A 204 20.36 -8.71 -4.18
C PHE A 204 21.81 -8.39 -4.50
N LYS A 205 22.75 -9.19 -3.98
CA LYS A 205 24.13 -9.16 -4.47
C LYS A 205 24.04 -9.57 -5.93
N ALA A 206 23.99 -8.58 -6.81
CA ALA A 206 24.17 -8.77 -8.24
C ALA A 206 25.49 -9.53 -8.41
N PHE A 207 25.42 -10.67 -9.09
CA PHE A 207 26.58 -11.43 -9.54
C PHE A 207 27.31 -10.66 -10.65
#